data_AF-A0A840E4K5-F1
#
_entry.id   AF-A0A840E4K5-F1
#
_cell.length_a   1.000
_cell.length_b   1.000
_cell.length_c   1.000
_cell.angle_alpha   90.00
_cell.angle_beta   90.00
_cell.angle_gamma   90.00
#
_symmetry.space_group_name_H-M   'P 1'
#
loop_
_entity.id
_entity.type
_entity.pdbx_description
1 polymer ?
#
loop_
_entity_poly.entity_id
_entity_poly.type
_entity_poly.pdbx_seq_one_letter_code
_entity_poly.pdbx_strand_id
1 'polypeptide(L)' 'MGARKYNDGASLLLHKRKDGGAQWLYRYIIHGRRREMGLAL' A
#
# COMPACT_ATOMS: atom_id res chain seq x y z
N MET A 1 -8.61 -19.21 4.09
CA MET A 1 -8.93 -18.35 2.92
C MET A 1 -7.89 -17.25 2.84
N GLY A 2 -7.02 -17.27 1.84
CA GLY A 2 -5.86 -16.39 1.73
C GLY A 2 -6.24 -14.97 1.30
N ALA A 3 -5.64 -13.97 1.94
CA ALA A 3 -5.83 -12.56 1.60
C ALA A 3 -5.28 -12.28 0.19
N ARG A 4 -6.19 -12.06 -0.78
CA ARG A 4 -5.85 -11.72 -2.16
C ARG A 4 -5.46 -10.25 -2.23
N LYS A 5 -4.17 -9.97 -2.39
CA LYS A 5 -3.65 -8.62 -2.64
C LYS A 5 -3.90 -8.28 -4.12
N TYR A 6 -4.87 -7.42 -4.39
CA TYR A 6 -5.07 -6.82 -5.71
C TYR A 6 -3.94 -5.80 -5.96
N ASN A 7 -3.27 -5.88 -7.11
CA ASN A 7 -2.14 -5.04 -7.46
C ASN A 7 -2.51 -4.26 -8.74
N ASP A 8 -2.87 -2.99 -8.61
CA ASP A 8 -3.36 -2.11 -9.69
C ASP A 8 -2.25 -1.65 -10.67
N GLY A 9 -1.13 -2.37 -10.74
CA GLY A 9 0.01 -2.04 -11.62
C GLY A 9 0.81 -0.79 -11.21
N ALA A 10 0.28 0.08 -10.34
CA ALA A 10 0.91 1.33 -9.91
C ALA A 10 1.57 1.26 -8.51
N SER A 11 1.79 0.06 -7.96
CA SER A 11 2.38 -0.14 -6.62
C SER A 11 1.67 0.59 -5.47
N LEU A 12 0.39 0.93 -5.66
CA LEU A 12 -0.48 1.53 -4.66
C LEU A 12 -1.29 0.45 -3.95
N LEU A 13 -1.26 0.44 -2.63
CA LEU A 13 -1.92 -0.54 -1.76
C LEU A 13 -2.83 0.17 -0.78
N LEU A 14 -4.10 -0.21 -0.70
CA LEU A 14 -5.00 0.29 0.34
C LEU A 14 -4.90 -0.60 1.59
N HIS A 15 -4.43 -0.04 2.70
CA HIS A 15 -4.43 -0.70 3.99
C HIS A 15 -5.66 -0.28 4.80
N LYS A 16 -6.69 -1.13 4.81
CA LYS A 16 -7.90 -0.92 5.62
C LYS A 16 -7.69 -1.50 7.02
N ARG A 17 -7.83 -0.66 8.05
CA ARG A 17 -7.66 -1.05 9.45
C ARG A 17 -9.00 -1.47 10.06
N LYS A 18 -8.95 -2.23 11.16
CA LYS A 18 -10.14 -2.73 11.87
C LYS A 18 -10.97 -1.60 12.52
N ASP A 19 -10.34 -0.48 12.84
CA ASP A 19 -10.97 0.73 13.41
C ASP A 19 -11.77 1.56 12.40
N GLY A 20 -11.84 1.15 11.13
CA GLY A 20 -12.53 1.90 10.08
C GLY A 20 -11.64 2.91 9.34
N GLY A 21 -10.45 3.22 9.87
CA GLY A 21 -9.44 3.98 9.15
C GLY A 21 -8.87 3.21 7.95
N ALA A 22 -8.47 3.95 6.92
CA ALA A 22 -7.73 3.39 5.79
C ALA A 22 -6.54 4.30 5.47
N GLN A 23 -5.44 3.69 5.04
CA GLN A 23 -4.26 4.42 4.59
C GLN A 23 -3.81 3.87 3.25
N TRP A 24 -3.49 4.77 2.33
CA TRP A 24 -2.85 4.37 1.08
C TRP A 24 -1.36 4.20 1.32
N LEU A 25 -0.80 3.11 0.84
CA LEU A 25 0.62 2.81 0.87
C LEU A 25 1.11 2.87 -0.57
N TYR A 26 1.96 3.84 -0.87
CA TYR A 26 2.64 3.91 -2.15
C TYR A 26 4.02 3.25 -2.02
N ARG A 27 4.24 2.20 -2.80
CA ARG A 27 5.52 1.49 -2.87
C ARG A 27 6.27 1.96 -4.11
N TYR A 28 7.54 2.30 -3.96
CA TYR A 28 8.40 2.67 -5.08
C TYR A 28 9.84 2.19 -4.85
N ILE A 29 10.64 2.19 -5.91
CA ILE A 29 12.05 1.79 -5.88
C ILE A 29 12.90 3.01 -6.19
N ILE A 30 13.82 3.36 -5.28
CA ILE A 30 14.88 4.34 -5.54
C ILE A 30 16.22 3.64 -5.35
N HIS A 31 17.10 3.72 -6.36
CA HIS A 31 18.44 3.10 -6.32
C HIS A 31 18.42 1.62 -5.87
N GLY A 32 17.48 0.82 -6.39
CA GLY A 32 17.33 -0.59 -6.05
C GLY A 32 16.76 -0.88 -4.64
N ARG A 33 16.44 0.16 -3.86
CA ARG A 33 15.84 0.02 -2.52
C ARG A 33 14.35 0.28 -2.57
N ARG A 34 13.58 -0.68 -2.05
CA ARG A 34 12.13 -0.54 -1.87
C ARG A 34 11.84 0.41 -0.70
N ARG A 35 10.98 1.39 -0.96
CA ARG A 35 10.45 2.31 0.06
C ARG A 35 8.92 2.27 0.03
N GLU A 36 8.31 2.57 1.16
CA GLU A 36 6.85 2.64 1.34
C GLU A 36 6.52 3.98 2.00
N MET A 37 5.55 4.69 1.44
CA MET A 37 5.08 5.97 1.95
C MET A 37 3.57 5.88 2.24
N GLY A 38 3.18 6.24 3.45
CA GLY A 38 1.78 6.42 3.81
C GLY A 38 1.24 7.71 3.20
N LEU A 39 0.23 7.60 2.35
CA LEU A 39 -0.56 8.72 1.85
C LEU A 39 -1.88 8.70 2.64
N ALA A 40 -2.01 9.62 3.59
CA ALA A 40 -3.25 9.86 4.32
C ALA A 40 -3.50 11.35 4.47
N LEU A 41 -4.73 11.75 4.12
CA LEU A 41 -5.50 12.86 4.71
C LEU A 41 -6.50 12.23 5.68
#